data_AF-A0A6G9SRD3-F1
#
_entry.id   AF-A0A6G9SRD3-F1
#
_cell.length_a   1.000
_cell.length_b   1.000
_cell.length_c   1.000
_cell.angle_alpha   90.00
_cell.angle_beta   90.00
_cell.angle_gamma   90.00
#
_symmetry.space_group_name_H-M   'P 1'
#
loop_
_entity.id
_entity.type
_entity.pdbx_description
1 polymer ?
#
loop_
_entity_poly.entity_id
_entity_poly.type
_entity_poly.pdbx_seq_one_letter_code
_entity_poly.pdbx_strand_id
1 'polypeptide(L)' 'MPRQNAAQLLKAVKQDQALKQKLRATANPEAFVEIAKERGYDFTVDELETELDNLSEEDLAGIVNPGWGPRRHIHPR' A
#
# COMPACT_ATOMS: atom_id res chain seq x y z
N MET A 1 -11.60 -12.90 -6.38
CA MET A 1 -10.39 -13.15 -7.20
C MET A 1 -9.20 -12.59 -6.43
N PRO A 2 -8.08 -13.31 -6.29
CA PRO A 2 -6.96 -12.92 -5.44
C PRO A 2 -6.33 -11.56 -5.80
N ARG A 3 -6.09 -11.32 -7.10
CA ARG A 3 -5.66 -10.00 -7.63
C ARG A 3 -6.52 -8.80 -7.22
N GLN A 4 -7.84 -8.97 -7.17
CA GLN A 4 -8.76 -7.90 -6.73
C GLN A 4 -8.60 -7.60 -5.24
N ASN A 5 -8.22 -8.60 -4.44
CA ASN A 5 -8.03 -8.45 -3.01
C ASN A 5 -6.76 -7.63 -2.70
N ALA A 6 -5.66 -7.86 -3.44
CA ALA A 6 -4.43 -7.08 -3.31
C ALA A 6 -4.66 -5.60 -3.64
N ALA A 7 -5.31 -5.30 -4.76
CA ALA A 7 -5.66 -3.93 -5.14
C ALA A 7 -6.58 -3.24 -4.13
N GLN A 8 -7.59 -3.96 -3.61
CA GLN A 8 -8.48 -3.43 -2.57
C GLN A 8 -7.75 -3.15 -1.26
N LEU A 9 -6.83 -4.02 -0.84
CA LEU A 9 -6.01 -3.79 0.33
C LEU A 9 -5.16 -2.54 0.14
N LEU A 10 -4.42 -2.40 -0.97
CA LEU A 10 -3.58 -1.21 -1.21
C LEU A 10 -4.40 0.08 -1.20
N LYS A 11 -5.63 0.05 -1.72
CA LYS A 11 -6.58 1.17 -1.62
C LYS A 11 -6.99 1.45 -0.17
N ALA A 12 -7.26 0.42 0.62
CA ALA A 12 -7.57 0.56 2.04
C ALA A 12 -6.37 1.13 2.81
N VAL A 13 -5.14 0.72 2.48
CA VAL A 13 -3.89 1.22 3.10
C VAL A 13 -3.66 2.71 2.83
N LYS A 14 -4.06 3.21 1.65
CA LYS A 14 -4.01 4.64 1.35
C LYS A 14 -4.97 5.45 2.24
N GLN A 15 -6.11 4.88 2.61
CA GLN A 15 -7.15 5.55 3.39
C GLN A 15 -6.97 5.36 4.91
N ASP A 16 -6.48 4.20 5.34
CA ASP A 16 -6.33 3.80 6.74
C ASP A 16 -4.85 3.94 7.16
N GLN A 17 -4.57 5.04 7.85
CA GLN A 17 -3.24 5.39 8.32
C GLN A 17 -2.70 4.40 9.37
N ALA A 18 -3.59 3.76 10.15
CA ALA A 18 -3.21 2.77 11.15
C ALA A 18 -2.81 1.45 10.49
N LEU A 19 -3.57 1.03 9.46
CA LEU A 19 -3.20 -0.11 8.62
C LEU A 19 -1.87 0.13 7.91
N LYS A 20 -1.66 1.33 7.38
CA LYS A 20 -0.39 1.74 6.77
C LYS A 20 0.79 1.64 7.73
N GLN A 21 0.62 2.05 8.99
CA GLN A 21 1.68 1.91 9.98
C GLN A 21 1.96 0.46 10.36
N LYS A 22 0.94 -0.39 10.52
CA LYS A 22 1.11 -1.82 10.76
C LYS A 22 1.86 -2.52 9.62
N LEU A 23 1.50 -2.22 8.38
CA LEU A 23 2.16 -2.81 7.22
C LEU A 23 3.59 -2.29 7.07
N ARG A 24 3.87 -1.03 7.38
CA ARG A 24 5.24 -0.48 7.40
C ARG A 24 6.13 -1.09 8.49
N ALA A 25 5.55 -1.43 9.64
CA ALA A 25 6.27 -2.14 10.70
C ALA A 25 6.67 -3.56 10.26
N THR A 26 6.04 -4.06 9.20
CA THR A 26 6.27 -5.38 8.64
C THR A 26 7.23 -5.27 7.47
N ALA A 27 8.51 -5.57 7.71
CA ALA A 27 9.55 -5.50 6.67
C ALA A 27 9.48 -6.68 5.67
N ASN A 28 8.72 -7.73 5.98
CA ASN A 28 8.67 -8.97 5.21
C ASN A 28 7.37 -9.05 4.38
N PRO A 29 7.45 -9.36 3.07
CA PRO A 29 6.28 -9.48 2.22
C PRO A 29 5.35 -10.64 2.63
N GLU A 30 5.89 -11.71 3.21
CA GLU A 30 5.08 -12.83 3.72
C GLU A 30 4.18 -12.40 4.89
N ALA A 31 4.74 -11.64 5.84
CA ALA A 31 3.98 -11.13 6.97
C ALA A 31 2.95 -10.07 6.54
N PHE A 32 3.19 -9.36 5.44
CA PHE A 32 2.18 -8.50 4.82
C PHE A 32 0.98 -9.31 4.32
N VAL A 33 1.23 -10.45 3.66
CA VAL A 33 0.18 -11.37 3.21
C VAL A 33 -0.59 -11.95 4.40
N GLU A 34 0.07 -12.26 5.51
CA GLU A 34 -0.62 -12.72 6.73
C GLU A 34 -1.56 -11.66 7.31
N ILE A 35 -1.10 -10.41 7.46
CA ILE A 35 -1.93 -9.30 7.94
C ILE A 35 -3.11 -9.05 7.00
N ALA A 36 -2.88 -9.17 5.69
CA ALA A 36 -3.91 -9.07 4.68
C ALA A 36 -4.98 -10.16 4.85
N LYS A 37 -4.55 -11.41 5.06
CA LYS A 37 -5.43 -12.55 5.32
C LYS A 37 -6.25 -12.38 6.60
N GLU A 38 -5.66 -11.88 7.68
CA GLU A 38 -6.39 -11.54 8.90
C GLU A 38 -7.50 -10.50 8.67
N ARG A 39 -7.33 -9.61 7.69
CA ARG A 39 -8.34 -8.63 7.29
C ARG A 39 -9.33 -9.15 6.24
N GLY A 40 -9.19 -10.40 5.81
CA GLY A 40 -10.06 -11.03 4.81
C GLY A 40 -9.60 -10.86 3.36
N TYR A 41 -8.37 -10.38 3.14
CA TYR A 41 -7.76 -10.29 1.81
C TYR A 41 -6.84 -11.47 1.58
N ASP A 42 -7.25 -12.40 0.72
CA ASP A 42 -6.45 -13.56 0.36
C ASP A 42 -5.77 -13.34 -1.00
N PHE A 43 -4.45 -13.30 -1.01
CA PHE A 43 -3.58 -13.21 -2.19
C PHE A 43 -2.17 -13.73 -1.86
N THR A 44 -1.33 -13.87 -2.88
CA THR A 44 0.07 -14.35 -2.73
C THR A 44 1.07 -13.19 -2.79
N VAL A 45 2.32 -13.44 -2.36
CA VAL A 45 3.39 -12.44 -2.45
C VAL A 45 3.63 -12.00 -3.90
N ASP A 46 3.62 -12.95 -4.85
CA ASP A 46 3.78 -12.67 -6.28
C ASP A 46 2.71 -11.72 -6.82
N GLU A 47 1.46 -11.91 -6.40
CA GLU A 47 0.37 -11.00 -6.77
C GLU A 47 0.50 -9.63 -6.12
N LEU A 48 0.99 -9.57 -4.88
CA LEU A 48 1.28 -8.29 -4.23
C LEU A 48 2.37 -7.53 -4.98
N GLU A 49 3.47 -8.20 -5.35
CA GLU A 49 4.57 -7.60 -6.10
C GLU A 49 4.10 -7.14 -7.47
N THR A 50 3.28 -7.95 -8.14
CA THR A 50 2.67 -7.57 -9.42
C THR A 50 1.78 -6.33 -9.28
N GLU A 51 0.95 -6.24 -8.25
CA GLU A 51 0.10 -5.06 -8.03
C GLU A 51 0.91 -3.83 -7.59
N LEU A 52 2.01 -4.02 -6.86
CA LEU A 52 2.94 -2.95 -6.51
C LEU A 52 3.69 -2.41 -7.74
N ASP A 53 4.06 -3.29 -8.68
CA ASP A 53 4.66 -2.89 -9.97
C ASP A 53 3.65 -2.14 -10.86
N ASN A 54 2.37 -2.51 -10.78
CA ASN A 54 1.28 -1.78 -11.45
C ASN A 54 0.92 -0.44 -10.77
N LEU A 55 1.44 -0.15 -9.56
CA LEU A 55 1.23 1.15 -8.91
C LEU A 55 2.13 2.21 -9.54
N SER A 56 1.57 3.40 -9.79
CA SER A 56 2.38 4.56 -10.15
C SER A 56 3.38 4.92 -9.05
N GLU A 57 4.55 5.42 -9.44
CA GLU A 57 5.62 5.84 -8.52
C GLU A 57 5.13 6.80 -7.42
N GLU A 58 4.15 7.66 -7.72
CA GLU A 58 3.52 8.57 -6.75
C GLU A 58 2.83 7.85 -5.60
N ASP A 59 2.12 6.76 -5.91
CA ASP A 59 1.32 6.00 -4.97
C ASP A 59 2.21 5.10 -4.12
N LEU A 60 3.23 4.51 -4.74
CA LEU A 60 4.24 3.72 -4.07
C LEU A 60 5.09 4.60 -3.15
N ALA A 61 5.46 5.79 -3.59
CA ALA A 61 6.18 6.75 -2.77
C ALA A 61 5.32 7.27 -1.60
N GLY A 62 4.01 7.43 -1.76
CA GLY A 62 3.11 7.70 -0.64
C GLY A 62 3.16 6.60 0.42
N ILE A 63 3.33 5.34 0.03
CA ILE A 63 3.44 4.19 0.94
C ILE A 63 4.84 4.10 1.57
N VAL A 64 5.90 4.28 0.79
CA VAL A 64 7.30 4.09 1.22
C VAL A 64 7.90 5.34 1.88
N ASN A 65 7.60 6.54 1.39
CA ASN A 65 8.21 7.80 1.81
C ASN A 65 7.15 8.87 2.20
N PRO A 66 6.69 8.88 3.46
CA PRO A 66 5.61 9.77 3.92
C PRO A 66 5.95 11.27 3.92
N GLY A 67 7.20 11.66 3.68
CA GLY A 67 7.66 13.06 3.72
C GLY A 67 7.79 13.73 2.35
N TRP A 68 7.65 12.97 1.26
CA TRP A 68 7.87 13.45 -0.12
C TRP A 68 6.54 13.56 -0.90
N GLY A 69 5.49 14.06 -0.25
CA GLY A 69 4.29 14.46 -0.99
C GLY A 69 4.62 15.50 -2.07
N PRO A 70 3.90 15.53 -3.21
CA PRO A 70 4.10 16.57 -4.20
C PRO A 70 3.99 17.93 -3.50
N ARG A 71 5.02 18.77 -3.66
CA ARG A 71 5.01 20.14 -3.16
C ARG A 71 3.86 20.85 -3.85
N ARG A 72 2.69 20.96 -3.18
CA ARG A 72 1.60 21.81 -3.68
C ARG A 72 2.15 23.21 -3.76
N HIS A 73 2.26 23.72 -4.98
CA HIS A 73 2.65 25.09 -5.22
C HIS A 73 1.66 25.98 -4.47
N ILE A 74 2.14 26.65 -3.42
CA ILE A 74 1.35 27.67 -2.75
C ILE A 74 1.19 28.79 -3.77
N HIS A 75 -0.04 29.08 -4.19
CA HIS A 75 -0.31 30.25 -5.00
C HIS A 75 -0.41 31.46 -4.07
N PRO A 76 0.60 32.36 -4.03
CA PRO A 76 0.45 33.61 -3.31
C PRO A 76 -0.67 34.42 -3.98
N ARG A 77 -1.55 34.98 -3.15
CA ARG A 77 -2.59 35.92 -3.57
C ARG A 77 -1.98 37.28 -3.89
#